data_AF-A0A1Q7NML5-F1
#
_entry.id   AF-A0A1Q7NML5-F1
#
_cell.length_a   1.000
_cell.length_b   1.000
_cell.length_c   1.000
_cell.angle_alpha   90.00
_cell.angle_beta   90.00
_cell.angle_gamma   90.00
#
_symmetry.space_group_name_H-M   'P 1'
#
loop_
_entity.id
_entity.type
_entity.pdbx_description
1 polymer ?
#
loop_
_entity_poly.entity_id
_entity_poly.type
_entity_poly.pdbx_seq_one_letter_code
_entity_poly.pdbx_strand_id
1 'polypeptide(L)'
;MANRKGVFIGAYVPNELKESLRRRAAGEHRTLSQEITRILTEAIHGRNLPPGSIDRRLPNSPSRRRGNDPFPRRRKNDLPYAPEGGRRNEDR
;
A
#
# COMPACT_ATOMS: atom_id res chain seq x y z
N MET A 1 -16.83 -9.84 32.63
CA MET A 1 -16.86 -8.72 31.68
C MET A 1 -15.85 -7.68 32.14
N ALA A 2 -14.75 -7.49 31.39
CA ALA A 2 -13.70 -6.55 31.77
C ALA A 2 -14.23 -5.11 31.66
N ASN A 3 -14.27 -4.41 32.79
CA ASN A 3 -14.66 -3.02 32.88
C ASN A 3 -13.52 -2.14 32.31
N ARG A 4 -13.40 -2.09 30.98
CA ARG A 4 -12.37 -1.29 30.30
C ARG A 4 -12.74 0.19 30.46
N LYS A 5 -12.09 0.87 31.39
CA LYS A 5 -12.21 2.32 31.56
C LYS A 5 -11.71 3.00 30.29
N GLY A 6 -12.62 3.45 29.44
CA GLY A 6 -12.27 4.28 28.28
C GLY A 6 -11.80 5.66 28.74
N VAL A 7 -10.85 6.25 28.00
CA VAL A 7 -10.43 7.65 28.18
C VAL A 7 -11.30 8.52 27.28
N PHE A 8 -11.82 9.62 27.84
CA PHE A 8 -12.59 10.60 27.06
C PHE A 8 -11.65 11.54 26.32
N ILE A 9 -11.92 11.73 25.02
CA ILE A 9 -11.17 12.66 24.16
C ILE A 9 -12.06 13.86 23.88
N GLY A 10 -11.68 15.03 24.38
CA GLY A 10 -12.30 16.31 24.05
C GLY A 10 -11.47 17.03 22.99
N ALA A 11 -12.03 17.26 21.81
CA ALA A 11 -11.39 18.02 20.74
C ALA A 11 -12.42 18.95 20.08
N TYR A 12 -11.98 20.15 19.72
CA TYR A 12 -12.78 21.04 18.91
C TYR A 12 -12.86 20.51 17.47
N VAL A 13 -14.07 20.41 16.95
CA VAL A 13 -14.33 20.01 15.56
C VAL A 13 -15.33 21.00 14.97
N PRO A 14 -14.99 21.70 13.88
CA PRO A 14 -15.93 22.55 13.15
C PRO A 14 -17.24 21.82 12.81
N ASN A 15 -18.36 22.54 12.82
CA ASN A 15 -19.68 21.94 12.65
C ASN A 15 -19.83 21.17 11.33
N GLU A 16 -19.32 21.74 10.24
CA GLU A 16 -19.35 21.12 8.91
C GLU A 16 -18.58 19.79 8.89
N LEU A 17 -17.40 19.76 9.55
CA LEU A 17 -16.60 18.54 9.67
C LEU A 17 -17.27 17.50 10.55
N LYS A 18 -17.94 17.91 11.63
CA LYS A 18 -18.68 17.01 12.51
C LYS A 18 -19.84 16.34 11.78
N GLU A 19 -20.58 17.09 10.95
CA GLU A 19 -21.65 16.53 10.13
C GLU A 19 -21.13 15.58 9.05
N SER A 20 -20.05 15.95 8.36
CA SER A 20 -19.40 15.10 7.37
C SER A 20 -18.93 13.78 7.99
N LEU A 21 -18.27 13.82 9.15
CA LEU A 21 -17.86 12.63 9.91
C LEU A 21 -19.06 11.78 10.33
N ARG A 22 -20.16 12.40 10.76
CA ARG A 22 -21.37 11.68 11.15
C ARG A 22 -22.03 10.98 9.96
N ARG A 23 -22.12 11.63 8.79
CA ARG A 23 -22.65 11.01 7.57
C ARG A 23 -21.78 9.85 7.11
N ARG A 24 -20.46 10.00 7.17
CA ARG A 24 -19.51 8.93 6.86
C ARG A 24 -19.66 7.72 7.79
N ALA A 25 -19.71 7.99 9.10
CA ALA A 25 -19.89 6.94 10.11
C ALA A 25 -21.22 6.18 9.91
N ALA A 26 -22.30 6.89 9.58
CA ALA A 26 -23.60 6.28 9.28
C ALA A 26 -23.54 5.36 8.04
N GLY A 27 -22.79 5.74 7.00
CA GLY A 27 -22.59 4.91 5.80
C GLY A 27 -21.83 3.61 6.06
N GLU A 28 -20.99 3.56 7.11
CA GLU A 28 -20.24 2.37 7.51
C GLU A 28 -20.84 1.67 8.74
N HIS A 29 -22.08 2.01 9.13
CA HIS A 29 -22.76 1.50 10.33
C HIS A 29 -21.94 1.62 11.63
N ARG A 30 -21.20 2.72 11.77
CA ARG A 30 -20.35 3.03 12.94
C ARG A 30 -20.85 4.23 13.72
N THR A 31 -20.46 4.30 14.98
CA THR A 31 -20.65 5.51 15.79
C THR A 31 -19.57 6.55 15.49
N LEU A 32 -19.85 7.82 15.77
CA LEU A 32 -18.89 8.91 15.59
C LEU A 32 -17.57 8.63 16.34
N SER A 33 -17.64 8.13 17.57
CA SER A 33 -16.45 7.81 18.37
C SER A 33 -15.62 6.68 17.76
N GLN A 34 -16.27 5.67 17.16
CA GLN A 34 -15.58 4.58 16.46
C GLN A 34 -14.87 5.09 15.21
N GLU A 35 -15.50 5.99 14.45
CA GLU A 35 -14.90 6.57 13.25
C GLU A 35 -13.73 7.50 13.59
N ILE A 36 -13.85 8.32 14.65
CA ILE A 36 -12.74 9.14 15.16
C ILE A 36 -11.57 8.23 15.57
N THR A 37 -11.86 7.16 16.31
CA THR A 37 -10.83 6.21 16.72
C THR A 37 -10.14 5.61 15.51
N ARG A 38 -10.89 5.14 14.50
CA ARG A 38 -10.32 4.61 13.25
C ARG A 38 -9.38 5.62 12.58
N ILE A 39 -9.82 6.86 12.40
CA ILE A 39 -9.03 7.91 11.73
C ILE A 39 -7.74 8.18 12.52
N LEU A 40 -7.82 8.26 13.85
CA LEU A 40 -6.63 8.43 14.69
C LEU A 40 -5.68 7.24 14.58
N THR A 41 -6.21 6.02 14.60
CA THR A 41 -5.40 4.81 14.42
C THR A 41 -4.74 4.77 13.04
N GLU A 42 -5.46 5.15 11.98
CA GLU A 42 -4.94 5.26 10.61
C GLU A 42 -3.93 6.38 10.43
N ALA A 43 -4.06 7.49 11.17
CA ALA A 43 -3.08 8.57 11.13
C ALA A 43 -1.74 8.13 11.75
N ILE A 44 -1.79 7.34 12.83
CA ILE A 44 -0.60 6.85 13.54
C ILE A 44 0.06 5.68 12.79
N HIS A 45 -0.74 4.70 12.35
CA HIS A 45 -0.22 3.46 11.75
C HIS A 45 -0.15 3.53 10.21
N GLY A 46 -0.59 4.65 9.62
CA GLY A 46 -0.80 4.76 8.18
C GLY A 46 -2.17 4.21 7.76
N ARG A 47 -2.54 4.42 6.49
CA ARG A 47 -3.75 3.82 5.90
C ARG A 47 -3.63 2.31 6.08
N ASN A 48 -4.34 1.77 7.05
CA ASN A 48 -4.31 0.35 7.42
C ASN A 48 -4.77 -0.48 6.24
N LEU A 49 -3.80 -0.83 5.42
CA LEU A 49 -3.79 -2.07 4.67
C LEU A 49 -4.33 -3.16 5.61
N PRO A 50 -5.37 -3.91 5.19
CA PRO A 50 -5.99 -4.92 6.05
C PRO A 50 -4.93 -5.81 6.72
N PRO A 51 -5.17 -6.30 7.95
CA PRO A 51 -4.17 -7.07 8.70
C PRO A 51 -3.61 -8.21 7.82
N GLY A 52 -2.28 -8.23 7.65
CA GLY A 52 -1.58 -9.15 6.74
C GLY A 52 -1.29 -8.61 5.33
N SER A 53 -1.67 -7.37 5.02
CA SER A 53 -1.35 -6.76 3.72
C SER A 53 -0.15 -5.82 3.79
N ILE A 54 0.66 -5.90 2.75
CA ILE A 54 1.98 -5.28 2.64
C ILE A 54 1.83 -3.89 2.04
N ASP A 55 2.46 -2.88 2.66
CA ASP A 55 2.54 -1.54 2.07
C ASP A 55 3.52 -1.52 0.89
N ARG A 56 2.95 -1.31 -0.30
CA ARG A 56 3.66 -1.33 -1.60
C ARG A 56 4.08 0.06 -2.07
N ARG A 57 3.81 1.10 -1.27
CA ARG A 57 4.17 2.49 -1.59
C ARG A 57 5.56 2.86 -1.07
N LEU A 58 6.10 2.05 -0.16
CA LEU A 58 7.43 2.23 0.39
C LEU A 58 8.50 1.75 -0.61
N PRO A 59 9.66 2.45 -0.69
CA PRO A 59 10.74 2.09 -1.60
C PRO A 59 11.31 0.69 -1.33
N ASN A 60 11.17 0.17 -0.10
CA ASN A 60 11.64 -1.15 0.31
C ASN A 60 10.52 -2.22 0.32
N SER A 61 9.42 -1.99 -0.39
CA SER A 61 8.33 -2.96 -0.42
C SER A 61 8.76 -4.26 -1.12
N PRO A 62 8.38 -5.45 -0.57
CA PRO A 62 8.78 -6.73 -1.16
C PRO A 62 8.15 -6.89 -2.55
N SER A 63 8.92 -7.51 -3.45
CA SER A 63 8.51 -7.76 -4.83
C SER A 63 7.19 -8.51 -4.89
N ARG A 64 6.34 -8.17 -5.87
CA ARG A 64 5.11 -8.93 -6.16
C ARG A 64 5.42 -10.35 -6.63
N ARG A 65 6.64 -10.62 -7.08
CA ARG A 65 7.09 -11.94 -7.51
C ARG A 65 7.26 -12.84 -6.29
N ARG A 66 6.65 -14.02 -6.34
CA ARG A 66 6.99 -15.10 -5.42
C ARG A 66 8.42 -15.58 -5.71
N GLY A 67 9.15 -16.06 -4.71
CA GLY A 67 10.52 -16.59 -4.92
C GLY A 67 10.61 -17.71 -5.96
N ASN A 68 9.48 -18.38 -6.23
CA ASN A 68 9.36 -19.44 -7.24
C ASN A 68 8.90 -18.93 -8.62
N ASP A 69 8.61 -17.64 -8.79
CA ASP A 69 8.17 -17.12 -10.09
C ASP A 69 9.37 -17.07 -11.05
N PRO A 70 9.27 -17.67 -12.26
CA PRO A 70 10.38 -17.67 -13.20
C PRO A 70 10.79 -16.25 -13.61
N PHE A 71 12.08 -16.04 -13.83
CA PHE A 71 12.58 -14.79 -14.40
C PHE A 71 11.94 -14.52 -15.75
N PRO A 72 11.69 -13.23 -16.11
CA PRO A 72 11.19 -12.90 -17.43
C PRO A 72 12.15 -13.48 -18.47
N ARG A 73 11.62 -14.25 -19.42
CA ARG A 73 12.43 -14.75 -20.53
C ARG A 73 12.86 -13.54 -21.35
N ARG A 74 14.16 -13.43 -21.66
CA ARG A 74 14.66 -12.41 -22.59
C ARG A 74 13.86 -12.50 -23.88
N ARG A 75 13.29 -11.39 -24.34
CA ARG A 75 12.56 -11.34 -25.61
C ARG A 75 13.58 -11.45 -26.74
N LYS A 76 13.15 -11.92 -27.92
CA LYS A 76 13.99 -12.02 -29.12
C LYS A 76 14.70 -10.69 -29.47
N ASN A 77 14.11 -9.56 -29.07
CA ASN A 77 14.61 -8.22 -29.33
C ASN A 77 15.53 -7.65 -28.22
N ASP A 78 15.73 -8.37 -27.11
CA ASP A 78 16.65 -7.97 -26.02
C ASP A 78 18.11 -8.40 -26.29
N LEU A 79 18.38 -8.94 -27.48
CA LEU A 79 19.74 -9.18 -27.96
C LEU A 79 20.31 -7.86 -28.48
N PRO A 80 21.50 -7.44 -28.04
CA PRO A 80 22.19 -6.32 -28.68
C PRO A 80 22.41 -6.66 -30.15
N TYR A 81 22.11 -5.70 -31.03
CA TYR A 81 22.31 -5.83 -32.46
C TYR A 81 23.77 -6.18 -32.75
N ALA A 82 24.02 -7.41 -33.22
CA ALA A 82 25.27 -7.78 -33.85
C ALA A 82 25.08 -7.63 -35.36
N PRO A 83 25.80 -6.73 -36.05
CA PRO A 83 25.75 -6.70 -37.50
C PRO A 83 26.35 -8.01 -38.03
N GLU A 84 25.52 -8.83 -38.69
CA GLU A 84 26.03 -9.93 -39.51
C GLU A 84 26.79 -9.34 -40.70
N GLY A 85 28.11 -9.30 -40.59
CA GLY A 85 28.96 -8.84 -41.69
C GLY A 85 30.28 -8.26 -41.20
N GLY A 86 31.17 -9.11 -40.68
CA GLY A 86 32.45 -8.64 -40.15
C GLY A 86 33.53 -9.69 -40.07
N ARG A 87 34.11 -10.03 -41.24
CA ARG A 87 35.45 -10.59 -41.45
C ARG A 87 35.67 -12.05 -41.01
N ARG A 88 35.52 -12.97 -41.97
CA ARG A 88 36.48 -14.08 -42.09
C ARG A 88 37.81 -13.45 -42.50
N ASN A 89 38.69 -13.19 -41.54
CA ASN A 89 40.08 -12.95 -41.84
C ASN A 89 40.87 -14.18 -41.42
N GLU A 90 41.58 -14.72 -42.41
CA GLU A 90 42.78 -15.54 -42.29
C GLU A 90 43.66 -15.12 -41.10
N ASP A 91 44.21 -16.10 -40.38
CA ASP A 91 45.66 -16.22 -40.26
C ASP A 91 46.08 -17.52 -39.53
N ARG A 92 46.99 -18.24 -40.22
CA ARG A 92 47.98 -19.24 -39.76
C ARG A 92 47.56 -20.57 -39.12
#